data_AF-A0A1J4TZJ8-F1
#
_entry.id   AF-A0A1J4TZJ8-F1
#
_cell.length_a   1.000
_cell.length_b   1.000
_cell.length_c   1.000
_cell.angle_alpha   90.00
_cell.angle_beta   90.00
_cell.angle_gamma   90.00
#
_symmetry.space_group_name_H-M   'P 1'
#
loop_
_entity.id
_entity.type
_entity.pdbx_description
1 polymer ?
#
loop_
_entity_poly.entity_id
_entity_poly.type
_entity_poly.pdbx_seq_one_letter_code
_entity_poly.pdbx_strand_id
1 'polypeptide(L)' 'MSTKEIVEANLVFGVDYKDWLKKLSDANKQILDYLIQGFTAPKIATLLHQKTTKVRQIIKELRHYFVQFFQVQPQHA' A
#
# COMPACT_ATOMS: atom_id res chain seq x y z
N MET A 1 -27.29 5.31 -1.54
CA MET A 1 -26.38 4.94 -0.46
C MET A 1 -26.79 5.68 0.79
N SER A 2 -27.11 4.95 1.85
CA SER A 2 -27.38 5.48 3.19
C SER A 2 -26.07 5.90 3.85
N THR A 3 -26.10 6.92 4.71
CA THR A 3 -24.95 7.37 5.53
C THR A 3 -24.29 6.19 6.28
N LYS A 4 -25.08 5.19 6.66
CA LYS A 4 -24.61 3.98 7.34
C LYS A 4 -23.65 3.14 6.46
N GLU A 5 -23.99 2.95 5.18
CA GLU A 5 -23.19 2.16 4.23
C GLU A 5 -21.83 2.85 3.95
N ILE A 6 -21.82 4.18 3.90
CA ILE A 6 -20.60 4.97 3.71
C ILE A 6 -19.68 4.87 4.93
N VAL A 7 -20.24 4.96 6.14
CA VAL A 7 -19.48 4.81 7.40
C VAL A 7 -18.91 3.41 7.53
N GLU A 8 -19.71 2.38 7.24
CA GLU A 8 -19.28 0.98 7.28
C GLU A 8 -18.16 0.71 6.26
N ALA A 9 -18.30 1.16 5.01
CA ALA A 9 -17.27 1.01 3.98
C ALA A 9 -15.95 1.71 4.37
N ASN A 10 -16.02 2.91 4.94
CA ASN A 10 -14.83 3.64 5.38
C ASN A 10 -14.13 2.98 6.57
N LEU A 11 -14.90 2.41 7.51
CA LEU A 11 -14.36 1.66 8.65
C LEU A 11 -13.68 0.37 8.20
N VAL A 12 -14.33 -0.40 7.32
CA VAL A 12 -13.78 -1.65 6.76
C VAL A 12 -12.49 -1.37 5.99
N PHE A 13 -12.50 -0.39 5.07
CA PHE A 13 -11.30 -0.01 4.32
C PHE A 13 -10.16 0.44 5.24
N GLY A 14 -10.47 1.20 6.30
CA GLY A 14 -9.48 1.63 7.28
C GLY A 14 -8.85 0.48 8.08
N VAL A 15 -9.62 -0.57 8.39
CA VAL A 15 -9.12 -1.78 9.05
C VAL A 15 -8.25 -2.59 8.09
N ASP A 16 -8.73 -2.85 6.87
CA ASP A 16 -8.01 -3.61 5.85
C ASP A 16 -6.68 -2.95 5.48
N TYR A 17 -6.66 -1.63 5.35
CA TYR A 17 -5.43 -0.88 5.08
C TYR A 17 -4.42 -1.02 6.22
N LYS A 18 -4.86 -0.90 7.48
CA LYS A 18 -3.98 -1.06 8.64
C LYS A 18 -3.42 -2.49 8.73
N ASP A 19 -4.22 -3.49 8.43
CA ASP A 19 -3.78 -4.88 8.47
C ASP A 19 -2.88 -5.24 7.29
N TRP A 20 -3.12 -4.68 6.11
CA TRP A 20 -2.19 -4.76 4.99
C TRP A 20 -0.83 -4.13 5.32
N LEU A 21 -0.82 -2.93 5.92
CA LEU A 21 0.42 -2.26 6.35
C LEU A 21 1.24 -3.12 7.33
N LYS A 22 0.60 -3.85 8.25
CA LYS A 22 1.29 -4.74 9.20
C LYS A 22 2.02 -5.90 8.50
N LYS A 23 1.55 -6.35 7.33
CA LYS A 23 2.17 -7.43 6.56
C LYS A 23 3.40 -6.97 5.76
N LEU A 24 3.62 -5.66 5.63
CA LEU A 24 4.78 -5.13 4.93
C LEU A 24 6.02 -5.15 5.83
N SER A 25 7.18 -5.42 5.22
CA SER A 25 8.47 -5.18 5.87
C SER A 25 8.71 -3.68 6.07
N ASP A 26 9.59 -3.31 6.98
CA ASP A 26 9.85 -1.89 7.28
C ASP A 26 10.43 -1.13 6.09
N ALA A 27 11.26 -1.80 5.27
CA ALA A 27 11.73 -1.23 4.01
C ALA A 27 10.58 -0.93 3.02
N ASN A 28 9.60 -1.83 2.94
CA ASN A 28 8.43 -1.66 2.07
C ASN A 28 7.51 -0.56 2.59
N LYS A 29 7.32 -0.46 3.92
CA LYS A 29 6.58 0.64 4.55
C LYS A 29 7.24 2.00 4.29
N GLN A 30 8.56 2.07 4.41
CA GLN A 30 9.32 3.30 4.17
C GLN A 30 9.22 3.75 2.69
N ILE A 31 9.32 2.82 1.75
CA ILE A 31 9.12 3.13 0.32
C ILE A 31 7.68 3.58 0.06
N LEU A 32 6.70 2.92 0.66
CA LEU A 32 5.29 3.31 0.55
C LEU A 32 5.02 4.70 1.10
N ASP A 33 5.59 5.05 2.25
CA ASP A 33 5.45 6.38 2.85
C ASP A 33 5.99 7.47 1.91
N TYR A 34 7.16 7.26 1.31
CA TYR A 34 7.68 8.19 0.31
C TYR A 34 6.80 8.28 -0.96
N LEU A 35 6.17 7.19 -1.38
CA LEU A 35 5.22 7.23 -2.50
C LEU A 35 3.98 8.07 -2.15
N ILE A 36 3.45 7.93 -0.94
CA ILE A 36 2.29 8.70 -0.46
C ILE A 36 2.62 10.20 -0.39
N GLN A 37 3.86 10.54 -0.02
CA GLN A 37 4.38 11.91 -0.06
C GLN A 37 4.62 12.45 -1.49
N GLY A 38 4.43 11.61 -2.52
CA GLY A 38 4.56 12.00 -3.93
C GLY A 38 5.96 11.87 -4.51
N PHE A 39 6.91 11.22 -3.82
CA PHE A 39 8.25 11.02 -4.36
C PHE A 39 8.28 10.00 -5.50
N THR A 40 9.10 10.28 -6.50
CA THR A 40 9.33 9.36 -7.62
C THR A 40 10.36 8.29 -7.26
N ALA A 41 10.30 7.13 -7.92
CA ALA A 41 11.23 6.02 -7.67
C ALA A 41 12.73 6.41 -7.72
N PRO A 42 13.22 7.27 -8.64
CA PRO A 42 14.60 7.76 -8.61
C PRO A 42 14.91 8.57 -7.36
N LYS A 43 14.00 9.45 -6.93
CA LYS A 43 14.18 10.28 -5.73
C LYS A 43 14.22 9.44 -4.46
N ILE A 44 13.34 8.44 -4.37
CA ILE A 44 13.33 7.46 -3.28
C ILE A 44 14.64 6.67 -3.24
N ALA A 45 15.14 6.25 -4.41
CA ALA A 45 16.42 5.56 -4.50
C ALA A 45 17.59 6.40 -3.98
N THR A 46 17.59 7.70 -4.27
CA THR A 46 18.55 8.65 -3.68
C THR A 46 18.41 8.75 -2.17
N LEU A 47 17.18 8.92 -1.64
CA LEU A 47 16.92 9.04 -0.20
C LEU A 47 17.33 7.78 0.59
N LEU A 48 17.19 6.60 -0.02
CA LEU A 48 17.51 5.32 0.60
C LEU A 48 18.94 4.82 0.29
N HIS A 49 19.72 5.56 -0.49
CA HIS A 49 21.01 5.11 -1.01
C HIS A 49 20.94 3.72 -1.69
N GLN A 50 19.86 3.45 -2.42
CA GLN A 50 19.63 2.19 -3.14
C GLN A 50 19.68 2.41 -4.66
N LYS A 51 19.77 1.31 -5.42
CA LYS A 51 19.61 1.36 -6.88
C LYS A 51 18.16 1.63 -7.26
N THR A 52 17.94 2.54 -8.22
CA THR A 52 16.61 2.85 -8.76
C THR A 52 15.87 1.61 -9.27
N THR A 53 16.57 0.64 -9.85
CA THR A 53 16.00 -0.63 -10.31
C THR A 53 15.39 -1.44 -9.17
N LYS A 54 16.09 -1.52 -8.03
CA LYS A 54 15.61 -2.20 -6.83
C LYS A 54 14.37 -1.52 -6.26
N VAL A 55 14.37 -0.18 -6.17
CA VAL A 55 13.19 0.58 -5.72
C VAL A 55 12.01 0.34 -6.66
N ARG A 56 12.21 0.38 -7.98
CA ARG A 56 11.13 0.08 -8.95
C ARG A 56 10.58 -1.34 -8.79
N GLN A 57 11.43 -2.33 -8.49
CA GLN A 57 10.99 -3.69 -8.23
C GLN A 57 10.10 -3.76 -6.99
N ILE A 58 10.53 -3.14 -5.88
CA ILE A 58 9.76 -3.10 -4.64
C ILE A 58 8.41 -2.39 -4.85
N ILE A 59 8.37 -1.31 -5.63
CA ILE A 59 7.11 -0.62 -5.97
C ILE A 59 6.15 -1.54 -6.75
N LYS A 60 6.68 -2.36 -7.67
CA LYS A 60 5.87 -3.36 -8.39
C LYS A 60 5.33 -4.43 -7.43
N GLU A 61 6.16 -4.94 -6.54
CA GLU A 61 5.77 -5.92 -5.52
C GLU A 61 4.71 -5.34 -4.57
N LEU A 62 4.87 -4.10 -4.11
CA LEU A 62 3.88 -3.37 -3.31
C LEU A 62 2.52 -3.29 -4.00
N ARG A 63 2.49 -2.93 -5.29
CA ARG A 63 1.24 -2.93 -6.09
C ARG A 63 0.63 -4.32 -6.18
N HIS A 64 1.45 -5.34 -6.45
CA HIS A 64 0.97 -6.71 -6.54
C HIS A 64 0.36 -7.16 -5.21
N TYR A 65 1.05 -6.94 -4.09
CA TYR A 65 0.55 -7.27 -2.76
C TYR A 65 -0.70 -6.50 -2.38
N PHE A 66 -0.79 -5.22 -2.73
CA PHE A 66 -2.00 -4.43 -2.52
C PHE A 66 -3.18 -5.05 -3.27
N VAL A 67 -3.01 -5.30 -4.57
CA VAL A 67 -4.06 -5.91 -5.40
C VAL A 67 -4.45 -7.28 -4.84
N GLN A 68 -3.50 -8.15 -4.52
CA GLN A 68 -3.79 -9.48 -3.96
C GLN A 68 -4.53 -9.38 -2.62
N PHE A 69 -4.10 -8.52 -1.70
CA PHE A 69 -4.72 -8.43 -0.37
C PHE A 69 -6.18 -7.95 -0.45
N PHE A 70 -6.46 -6.95 -1.29
CA PHE A 70 -7.80 -6.37 -1.42
C PHE A 70 -8.69 -7.12 -2.44
N GLN A 71 -8.13 -7.87 -3.40
CA GLN A 71 -8.90 -8.74 -4.29
C GLN A 71 -9.37 -10.04 -3.64
N VAL A 72 -8.75 -10.47 -2.54
CA VAL A 72 -9.13 -11.71 -1.82
C VAL A 72 -10.37 -11.49 -0.93
N GLN A 73 -10.95 -10.28 -0.88
CA GLN A 73 -12.24 -10.02 -0.22
C GLN A 73 -13.46 -9.92 -1.15
N PRO A 74 -13.90 -11.01 -1.81
CA PRO A 74 -15.29 -11.20 -2.16
C PRO A 74 -15.78 -12.46 -1.43
N GLN A 75 -16.14 -12.36 -0.15
CA GLN A 75 -16.82 -13.48 0.52
C GLN A 75 -18.08 -13.15 1.32
N HIS A 76 -18.54 -11.91 1.41
CA HIS A 76 -19.89 -11.63 1.91
C HIS A 76 -20.62 -10.67 0.96
N ALA A 77 -21.09 -11.23 -0.15
CA ALA A 77 -22.23 -10.72 -0.91
C ALA A 77 -23.44 -11.61 -0.58
#